data_AF-A0ABD0P8G2-F1
#
_entry.id   AF-A0ABD0P8G2-F1
#
_cell.length_a   1.000
_cell.length_b   1.000
_cell.length_c   1.000
_cell.angle_alpha   90.00
_cell.angle_beta   90.00
_cell.angle_gamma   90.00
#
_symmetry.space_group_name_H-M   'P 1'
#
loop_
_entity.id
_entity.type
_entity.pdbx_description
1 polymer ?
#
loop_
_entity_poly.entity_id
_entity_poly.type
_entity_poly.pdbx_seq_one_letter_code
_entity_poly.pdbx_strand_id
1 'polypeptide(L)'
;FNGTVSEAVTVQVGHAETLLPLLTLLDMFKDDIPLSSTNFATQQNRIFRGGKITPYTANLLVVLMGVRLNEKSLTLPGLTDPVPMYEDVKNRYRALLAGCDQET
;
A
#
# COMPACT_ATOMS: atom_id res chain seq x y z
N PHE A 1 12.51 -16.80 -15.84
CA PHE A 1 11.83 -17.06 -14.56
C PHE A 1 11.79 -18.57 -14.33
N ASN A 2 12.64 -19.10 -13.46
CA ASN A 2 12.68 -20.54 -13.15
C ASN A 2 12.65 -20.74 -11.62
N GLY A 3 11.63 -20.17 -10.99
CA GLY A 3 11.33 -20.36 -9.58
C GLY A 3 9.94 -20.96 -9.48
N THR A 4 9.84 -22.18 -8.93
CA THR A 4 8.56 -22.84 -8.65
C THR A 4 7.80 -22.02 -7.62
N VAL A 5 6.66 -21.44 -8.01
CA VAL A 5 5.74 -20.79 -7.08
C VAL A 5 4.97 -21.89 -6.35
N SER A 6 5.30 -22.13 -5.08
CA SER A 6 4.71 -23.21 -4.28
C SER A 6 3.29 -22.89 -3.78
N GLU A 7 2.92 -21.60 -3.72
CA GLU A 7 1.61 -21.14 -3.28
C GLU A 7 1.04 -20.15 -4.29
N ALA A 8 -0.11 -20.49 -4.88
CA ALA A 8 -0.77 -19.64 -5.86
C ALA A 8 -1.51 -18.45 -5.21
N VAL A 9 -1.86 -18.56 -3.93
CA VAL A 9 -2.64 -17.56 -3.18
C VAL A 9 -2.21 -17.56 -1.71
N THR A 10 -2.00 -16.37 -1.16
CA THR A 10 -1.77 -16.16 0.27
C THR A 10 -2.86 -15.22 0.81
N VAL A 11 -3.48 -15.59 1.93
CA VAL A 11 -4.50 -14.76 2.60
C VAL A 11 -4.02 -14.45 4.02
N GLN A 12 -4.00 -13.16 4.36
CA GLN A 12 -3.61 -12.68 5.68
C GLN A 12 -4.74 -11.83 6.27
N VAL A 13 -4.99 -12.01 7.56
CA VAL A 13 -5.98 -11.23 8.32
C VAL A 13 -5.24 -10.47 9.41
N GLY A 14 -5.52 -9.17 9.50
CA GLY A 14 -4.87 -8.28 10.45
C GLY A 14 -5.78 -7.15 10.87
N HIS A 15 -5.24 -6.27 11.72
CA HIS A 15 -5.93 -5.10 12.22
C HIS A 15 -5.82 -3.93 11.23
N ALA A 16 -6.75 -2.99 11.30
CA ALA A 16 -6.68 -1.76 10.51
C ALA A 16 -5.37 -0.99 10.80
N GLU A 17 -4.94 -1.06 12.05
CA GLU A 17 -3.70 -0.50 12.59
C GLU A 17 -2.44 -1.16 12.03
N THR A 18 -2.54 -2.34 11.40
CA THR A 18 -1.43 -3.00 10.69
C THR A 18 -1.50 -2.71 9.19
N LEU A 19 -2.71 -2.70 8.61
CA LEU A 19 -2.91 -2.42 7.19
C LEU A 19 -2.54 -0.97 6.85
N LEU A 20 -2.90 -0.01 7.70
CA LEU A 20 -2.64 1.40 7.46
C LEU A 20 -1.14 1.74 7.35
N PRO A 21 -0.27 1.30 8.30
CA PRO A 21 1.19 1.42 8.15
C PRO A 21 1.72 0.81 6.86
N LEU A 22 1.25 -0.39 6.47
CA LEU A 22 1.66 -1.03 5.22
C LEU A 22 1.36 -0.14 4.00
N LEU A 23 0.14 0.41 3.90
CA LEU A 23 -0.22 1.31 2.81
C LEU A 23 0.62 2.59 2.82
N THR A 24 0.91 3.15 3.99
CA THR A 24 1.78 4.34 4.09
C THR A 24 3.24 4.04 3.72
N LEU A 25 3.75 2.84 4.03
CA LEU A 25 5.09 2.40 3.61
C LEU A 25 5.17 2.26 2.09
N LEU A 26 4.10 1.82 1.44
CA LEU A 26 3.98 1.80 -0.02
C LEU A 26 3.83 3.19 -0.66
N ASP A 27 3.96 4.26 0.14
CA ASP A 27 3.82 5.68 -0.21
C ASP A 27 2.39 6.04 -0.67
N MET A 28 1.40 5.21 -0.33
CA MET A 28 0.00 5.39 -0.74
C MET A 28 -0.73 6.38 0.17
N PHE A 29 -1.66 7.15 -0.41
CA PHE A 29 -2.48 8.16 0.28
C PHE A 29 -1.68 9.22 1.03
N LYS A 30 -0.48 9.54 0.55
CA LYS A 30 0.36 10.59 1.10
C LYS A 30 -0.14 11.96 0.70
N ASP A 31 -0.47 12.77 1.69
CA ASP A 31 -0.77 14.19 1.50
C ASP A 31 0.52 15.01 1.40
N ASP A 32 0.50 16.09 0.62
CA ASP A 32 1.63 17.02 0.50
C ASP A 32 1.90 17.77 1.81
N ILE A 33 0.83 18.10 2.55
CA ILE A 33 0.89 18.84 3.81
C ILE A 33 0.57 17.88 4.96
N PRO A 34 1.50 17.65 5.90
CA PRO A 34 1.26 16.79 7.06
C PRO A 34 0.07 17.26 7.89
N LEU A 35 -0.72 16.32 8.40
CA LEU A 35 -1.81 16.62 9.31
C LEU A 35 -1.24 17.03 10.67
N SER A 36 -1.57 18.23 11.13
CA SER A 36 -1.20 18.75 12.45
C SER A 36 -2.45 19.15 13.22
N SER A 37 -2.31 19.35 14.54
CA SER A 37 -3.43 19.77 15.40
C SER A 37 -3.99 21.15 15.04
N THR A 38 -3.25 21.96 14.28
CA THR A 38 -3.58 23.36 13.98
C THR A 38 -4.09 23.58 12.55
N ASN A 39 -3.88 22.63 11.64
CA ASN A 39 -4.23 22.81 10.21
C ASN A 39 -5.51 22.09 9.78
N PHE A 40 -6.38 21.71 10.72
CA PHE A 40 -7.64 21.02 10.41
C PHE A 40 -8.50 21.78 9.39
N ALA A 41 -8.62 23.10 9.54
CA ALA A 41 -9.47 23.94 8.68
C ALA A 41 -9.04 23.93 7.20
N THR A 42 -7.75 23.76 6.91
CA THR A 42 -7.21 23.73 5.55
C THR A 42 -7.14 22.31 4.96
N GLN A 43 -7.41 21.28 5.77
CA GLN A 43 -7.26 19.86 5.42
C GLN A 43 -8.58 19.19 4.98
N GLN A 44 -9.55 19.98 4.51
CA GLN A 44 -10.87 19.47 4.11
C GLN A 44 -10.81 18.52 2.89
N ASN A 45 -9.81 18.69 2.03
CA ASN A 45 -9.63 17.93 0.79
C ASN A 45 -8.47 16.91 0.84
N ARG A 46 -8.02 16.54 2.05
CA ARG A 46 -6.94 15.56 2.20
C ARG A 46 -7.29 14.20 1.60
N ILE A 47 -6.25 13.54 1.10
CA ILE A 47 -6.23 12.20 0.53
C ILE A 47 -6.24 11.17 1.67
N PHE A 48 -5.47 11.40 2.74
CA PHE A 48 -5.41 10.48 3.88
C PHE A 48 -6.68 10.53 4.72
N ARG A 49 -7.56 9.53 4.53
CA ARG A 49 -8.80 9.38 5.29
C ARG A 49 -8.96 7.95 5.76
N GLY A 50 -8.61 7.69 7.02
CA GLY A 50 -8.71 6.36 7.64
C GLY A 50 -10.05 5.66 7.38
N GLY A 51 -11.17 6.34 7.55
CA GLY A 51 -12.50 5.75 7.29
C GLY A 51 -12.79 5.34 5.83
N LYS A 52 -12.02 5.85 4.84
CA LYS A 52 -12.11 5.42 3.44
C LYS A 52 -11.03 4.40 3.06
N ILE A 53 -9.88 4.46 3.72
CA ILE A 53 -8.72 3.59 3.45
C ILE A 53 -8.92 2.24 4.16
N THR A 54 -9.26 2.29 5.45
CA THR A 54 -9.47 1.13 6.31
C THR A 54 -10.86 1.18 6.96
N PRO A 55 -11.97 1.07 6.19
CA PRO A 55 -13.30 0.87 6.77
C PRO A 55 -13.35 -0.45 7.57
N TYR A 56 -14.44 -0.67 8.32
CA TYR A 56 -14.70 -2.01 8.86
C TYR A 56 -14.66 -3.04 7.73
N THR A 57 -13.95 -4.14 7.96
CA THR A 57 -13.71 -5.21 6.96
C THR A 57 -12.95 -4.76 5.70
N ALA A 58 -12.05 -3.78 5.83
CA ALA A 58 -11.16 -3.38 4.74
C ALA A 58 -10.36 -4.57 4.18
N ASN A 59 -10.15 -4.57 2.87
CA ASN A 59 -9.37 -5.59 2.18
C ASN A 59 -8.36 -4.97 1.20
N LEU A 60 -7.22 -5.64 1.08
CA LEU A 60 -6.17 -5.34 0.13
C LEU A 60 -5.89 -6.59 -0.67
N LEU A 61 -6.00 -6.49 -1.99
CA LEU A 61 -5.71 -7.57 -2.92
C LEU A 61 -4.58 -7.15 -3.84
N VAL A 62 -3.50 -7.93 -3.84
CA VAL A 62 -2.36 -7.76 -4.75
C VAL A 62 -2.38 -8.95 -5.69
N VAL A 63 -2.56 -8.68 -6.98
CA VAL A 63 -2.50 -9.69 -8.05
C VAL A 63 -1.43 -9.30 -9.06
N LEU A 64 -0.95 -10.26 -9.85
CA LEU A 64 0.03 -9.97 -10.92
C LEU A 64 -0.47 -8.90 -11.90
N MET A 65 -1.80 -8.78 -12.04
CA MET A 65 -2.44 -7.79 -12.90
C MET A 65 -2.85 -6.48 -12.18
N GLY A 66 -2.28 -6.17 -11.01
CA GLY A 66 -2.48 -4.90 -10.32
C GLY A 66 -2.93 -5.03 -8.86
N VAL A 67 -3.22 -3.89 -8.24
CA VAL A 67 -3.57 -3.78 -6.82
C VAL A 67 -4.98 -3.23 -6.66
N ARG A 68 -5.72 -3.76 -5.68
CA ARG A 68 -7.05 -3.29 -5.30
C ARG A 68 -7.14 -3.08 -3.80
N LEU A 69 -7.71 -1.97 -3.40
CA LEU A 69 -8.03 -1.66 -2.01
C LEU A 69 -9.54 -1.41 -1.90
N ASN A 70 -10.24 -2.18 -1.08
CA ASN A 70 -11.70 -2.11 -0.94
C ASN A 70 -12.37 -2.12 -2.32
N GLU A 71 -12.07 -3.18 -3.09
CA GLU A 71 -12.57 -3.45 -4.45
C GLU A 71 -12.17 -2.43 -5.54
N LYS A 72 -11.58 -1.29 -5.16
CA LYS A 72 -11.18 -0.22 -6.07
C LYS A 72 -9.76 -0.48 -6.59
N SER A 73 -9.60 -0.36 -7.90
CA SER A 73 -8.28 -0.40 -8.52
C SER A 73 -7.42 0.75 -8.01
N LEU A 74 -6.15 0.46 -7.75
CA LEU A 74 -5.20 1.41 -7.22
C LEU A 74 -3.90 1.37 -8.02
N THR A 75 -3.38 2.54 -8.32
CA THR A 75 -2.08 2.71 -8.96
C THR A 75 -1.01 2.85 -7.89
N LEU A 76 0.09 2.11 -8.04
CA LEU A 76 1.22 2.20 -7.13
C LEU A 76 1.98 3.52 -7.37
N PRO A 77 2.23 4.34 -6.33
CA PRO A 77 2.93 5.61 -6.47
C PRO A 77 4.35 5.43 -7.03
N GLY A 78 4.65 6.16 -8.12
CA GLY A 78 5.94 6.08 -8.82
C GLY A 78 6.01 5.02 -9.92
N LEU A 79 4.92 4.31 -10.21
CA LEU A 79 4.77 3.43 -11.37
C LEU A 79 3.72 4.03 -12.31
N THR A 80 4.08 4.24 -13.57
CA THR A 80 3.20 4.86 -14.58
C THR A 80 2.11 3.92 -15.07
N ASP A 81 2.37 2.61 -15.05
CA ASP A 81 1.45 1.61 -15.53
C ASP A 81 0.49 1.13 -14.44
N PRO A 82 -0.81 0.98 -14.73
CA PRO A 82 -1.78 0.41 -13.78
C PRO A 82 -1.50 -1.07 -13.49
N VAL A 83 -0.74 -1.73 -14.36
CA VAL A 83 -0.29 -3.13 -14.25
C VAL A 83 1.22 -3.19 -14.49
N PRO A 84 2.03 -2.82 -13.50
CA PRO A 84 3.48 -2.78 -13.67
C PRO A 84 4.08 -4.19 -13.71
N MET A 85 5.26 -4.32 -14.33
CA MET A 85 6.01 -5.56 -14.29
C MET A 85 6.55 -5.79 -12.87
N TYR A 86 6.63 -7.06 -12.45
CA TYR A 86 7.08 -7.43 -11.11
C TYR A 86 8.46 -6.84 -10.76
N GLU A 87 9.39 -6.81 -11.72
CA GLU A 87 10.73 -6.25 -11.52
C GLU A 87 10.70 -4.75 -11.23
N ASP A 88 9.80 -3.99 -11.86
CA ASP A 88 9.67 -2.55 -11.62
C ASP A 88 9.14 -2.27 -10.21
N VAL A 89 8.16 -3.07 -9.75
CA VAL A 89 7.64 -3.00 -8.37
C VAL A 89 8.73 -3.33 -7.36
N LYS A 90 9.50 -4.40 -7.60
CA LYS A 90 10.60 -4.81 -6.73
C LYS A 90 11.70 -3.75 -6.66
N ASN A 91 12.04 -3.13 -7.80
CA ASN A 91 13.00 -2.05 -7.86
C ASN A 91 12.50 -0.79 -7.13
N ARG A 92 11.21 -0.43 -7.30
CA ARG A 92 10.58 0.72 -6.63
C ARG A 92 10.67 0.61 -5.11
N TYR A 93 10.40 -0.57 -4.57
CA TYR A 93 10.38 -0.82 -3.12
C TYR A 93 11.67 -1.44 -2.59
N ARG A 94 12.76 -1.45 -3.38
CA ARG A 94 14.05 -2.04 -2.99
C ARG A 94 14.57 -1.50 -1.67
N ALA A 95 14.39 -0.21 -1.40
CA ALA A 95 14.84 0.41 -0.15
C ALA A 95 14.09 -0.15 1.08
N LEU A 96 12.78 -0.39 0.97
CA LEU A 96 11.99 -1.01 2.05
C LEU A 96 12.42 -2.46 2.26
N LEU A 97 12.67 -3.18 1.18
CA LEU A 97 13.10 -4.58 1.23
C LEU A 97 14.53 -4.73 1.78
N ALA A 98 15.41 -3.78 1.50
CA ALA A 98 16.79 -3.76 1.99
C ALA A 98 16.89 -3.35 3.47
N GLY A 99 15.91 -2.62 4.00
CA GLY A 99 15.84 -2.21 5.40
C GLY A 99 15.22 -3.25 6.34
N CYS A 100 14.85 -4.43 5.85
CA CYS A 100 14.35 -5.53 6.67
C CYS A 100 15.50 -6.28 7.36
N ASP A 101 16.16 -5.63 8.31
CA ASP A 101 16.93 -6.33 9.34
C ASP A 101 15.93 -6.84 10.39
N GLN A 102 15.27 -7.97 10.12
CA GLN A 102 14.56 -8.72 11.17
C GLN A 102 15.60 -9.45 12.03
N GLU A 103 16.44 -8.71 12.74
CA GLU A 103 17.16 -9.24 13.89
C GLU A 103 16.21 -9.21 15.09
N THR A 104 16.09 -10.39 15.72
CA THR A 104 15.33 -10.80 16.92
C THR A 104 13.84 -11.14 16.77
#